data_AF-A0A920CB81-F1
#
_entry.id   AF-A0A920CB81-F1
#
_cell.length_a   1.000
_cell.length_b   1.000
_cell.length_c   1.000
_cell.angle_alpha   90.00
_cell.angle_beta   90.00
_cell.angle_gamma   90.00
#
_symmetry.space_group_name_H-M   'P 1'
#
loop_
_entity.id
_entity.type
_entity.pdbx_description
1 polymer ?
#
loop_
_entity_poly.entity_id
_entity_poly.type
_entity_poly.pdbx_seq_one_letter_code
_entity_poly.pdbx_strand_id
1 'polypeptide(L)' 'MKKKLSSRKFWALLAALATSILTAAGAGENTVLQIMGIISAVGACVAYMLAEGIADAANAKDSDINE' A
#
# COMPACT_ATOMS: atom_id res chain seq x y z
N MET A 1 -12.94 1.08 -19.88
CA MET A 1 -11.96 1.84 -19.06
C MET A 1 -11.83 1.16 -17.69
N LYS A 2 -10.97 0.12 -17.57
CA LYS A 2 -10.71 -0.54 -16.28
C LYS A 2 -10.02 0.48 -15.37
N LYS A 3 -10.80 1.17 -14.53
CA LYS A 3 -10.25 2.04 -13.48
C LYS A 3 -9.45 1.13 -12.57
N LYS A 4 -8.13 1.06 -12.80
CA LYS A 4 -7.15 0.67 -11.79
C LYS A 4 -7.44 1.59 -10.60
N LEU A 5 -8.23 1.12 -9.63
CA LEU A 5 -8.37 1.71 -8.30
C LEU A 5 -7.05 1.51 -7.51
N SER A 6 -5.92 1.52 -8.23
CA SER A 6 -4.65 0.98 -7.80
C SER A 6 -3.97 2.01 -6.93
N SER A 7 -3.75 1.59 -5.69
CA SER A 7 -2.85 2.19 -4.71
C SER A 7 -3.26 3.60 -4.24
N ARG A 8 -3.31 4.63 -5.09
CA ARG A 8 -3.45 6.03 -4.65
C ARG A 8 -4.73 6.35 -3.89
N LYS A 9 -5.88 5.87 -4.37
CA LYS A 9 -7.18 6.11 -3.69
C LYS A 9 -7.31 5.30 -2.40
N PHE A 10 -6.68 4.12 -2.35
CA PHE A 10 -6.65 3.28 -1.16
C PHE A 10 -5.75 3.88 -0.08
N TRP A 11 -4.55 4.36 -0.44
CA TRP A 11 -3.63 5.03 0.49
C TRP A 11 -4.21 6.32 1.06
N ALA A 12 -4.93 7.11 0.26
CA ALA A 12 -5.58 8.33 0.74
C ALA A 12 -6.68 8.02 1.78
N LEU A 13 -7.51 7.00 1.54
CA LEU A 13 -8.53 6.56 2.51
C LEU A 13 -7.91 5.95 3.76
N LEU A 14 -6.84 5.15 3.62
CA LEU A 14 -6.14 4.55 4.75
C LEU A 14 -5.51 5.61 5.65
N ALA A 15 -4.86 6.62 5.06
CA ALA A 15 -4.31 7.75 5.81
C ALA A 15 -5.42 8.55 6.51
N ALA A 16 -6.52 8.86 5.82
CA ALA A 16 -7.65 9.57 6.41
C ALA A 16 -8.31 8.78 7.55
N LEU A 17 -8.43 7.46 7.40
CA LEU A 17 -8.96 6.56 8.43
C LEU A 17 -8.04 6.53 9.65
N ALA A 18 -6.74 6.32 9.45
CA ALA A 18 -5.77 6.31 10.53
C ALA A 18 -5.74 7.65 11.27
N THR A 19 -5.72 8.78 10.55
CA THR A 19 -5.81 10.12 11.16
C THR A 19 -7.10 10.28 11.95
N SER A 20 -8.25 9.89 11.41
CA SER A 20 -9.53 10.01 12.13
C SER A 20 -9.59 9.14 13.39
N ILE A 21 -9.03 7.93 13.37
CA ILE A 21 -8.95 7.05 14.54
C ILE A 21 -8.04 7.67 15.62
N LEU A 22 -6.86 8.17 15.22
CA LEU A 22 -5.92 8.77 16.16
C LEU A 22 -6.45 10.06 16.77
N THR A 23 -7.05 10.92 15.96
CA THR A 23 -7.67 12.16 16.43
C THR A 23 -8.83 11.85 17.39
N ALA A 24 -9.65 10.84 17.09
CA ALA A 24 -10.72 10.40 17.99
C ALA A 24 -10.19 9.81 19.31
N ALA A 25 -9.02 9.17 19.28
CA ALA A 25 -8.35 8.64 20.47
C ALA A 25 -7.61 9.72 21.30
N GLY A 26 -7.60 10.98 20.86
CA GLY A 26 -6.86 12.06 21.52
C GLY A 26 -5.33 11.95 21.40
N ALA A 27 -4.85 11.22 20.39
CA ALA A 27 -3.41 11.04 20.17
C ALA A 27 -2.75 12.37 19.78
N GLY A 28 -1.64 12.71 20.44
CA GLY A 28 -0.87 13.91 20.12
C GLY A 28 -0.23 13.84 18.74
N GLU A 29 0.12 15.00 18.16
CA GLU A 29 0.71 15.11 16.82
C GLU A 29 1.91 14.18 16.60
N ASN A 30 2.74 13.98 17.64
CA ASN A 30 3.90 13.12 17.56
C ASN A 30 3.52 11.65 17.29
N THR A 31 2.43 11.16 17.91
CA THR A 31 1.88 9.82 17.68
C THR A 31 1.29 9.70 16.27
N VAL A 32 0.64 10.76 15.77
CA VAL A 32 0.12 10.80 14.40
C VAL A 32 1.23 10.65 13.38
N LEU A 33 2.32 11.39 13.55
CA LEU A 33 3.49 11.30 12.68
C LEU A 33 4.14 9.90 12.73
N GLN A 34 4.26 9.30 13.92
CA GLN A 34 4.78 7.94 14.05
C GLN A 34 3.92 6.91 13.31
N ILE A 35 2.60 6.99 13.46
CA ILE A 35 1.68 6.06 12.78
C ILE A 35 1.69 6.28 11.26
N MET A 36 1.78 7.53 10.79
CA MET A 36 1.98 7.81 9.36
C MET A 36 3.29 7.23 8.83
N GLY A 37 4.36 7.29 9.63
CA GLY A 37 5.65 6.65 9.31
C GLY A 37 5.52 5.14 9.16
N ILE A 38 4.84 4.49 10.10
CA ILE A 38 4.58 3.04 10.06
C ILE A 38 3.75 2.66 8.84
N ILE A 39 2.67 3.39 8.56
CA ILE A 39 1.81 3.17 7.38
C ILE A 39 2.61 3.29 6.08
N SER A 40 3.53 4.25 6.01
CA SER A 40 4.42 4.44 4.85
C SER A 40 5.42 3.29 4.70
N ALA A 41 6.00 2.80 5.79
CA ALA A 41 6.91 1.65 5.79
C ALA A 41 6.20 0.35 5.37
N VAL A 42 5.01 0.10 5.90
CA VAL A 42 4.16 -1.03 5.48
C VAL A 42 3.79 -0.88 4.00
N GLY A 43 3.50 0.34 3.55
CA GLY A 43 3.22 0.59 2.14
C GLY A 43 4.37 0.31 1.20
N ALA A 44 5.60 0.61 1.61
CA ALA A 44 6.80 0.25 0.87
C ALA A 44 6.97 -1.28 0.79
N CYS A 45 6.76 -2.00 1.90
CA CYS A 45 6.79 -3.47 1.90
C CYS A 45 5.73 -4.08 0.97
N VAL A 46 4.48 -3.64 1.07
CA VAL A 46 3.39 -4.14 0.22
C VAL A 46 3.67 -3.82 -1.25
N ALA A 47 4.20 -2.64 -1.56
CA ALA A 47 4.57 -2.28 -2.92
C ALA A 47 5.69 -3.17 -3.47
N TYR A 48 6.69 -3.51 -2.65
CA TYR A 48 7.77 -4.41 -3.01
C TYR A 48 7.25 -5.83 -3.29
N MET A 49 6.44 -6.38 -2.39
CA MET A 49 5.83 -7.71 -2.58
C MET A 49 4.93 -7.76 -3.82
N LEU A 50 4.18 -6.69 -4.12
CA LEU A 50 3.40 -6.61 -5.36
C LEU A 50 4.29 -6.53 -6.59
N ALA A 51 5.41 -5.81 -6.52
CA ALA A 51 6.35 -5.68 -7.64
C ALA A 51 7.01 -7.03 -7.96
N GLU A 52 7.48 -7.75 -6.95
CA GLU A 52 7.99 -9.11 -7.11
C GLU A 52 6.90 -10.06 -7.61
N GLY A 53 5.69 -10.04 -7.04
CA GLY A 53 4.60 -10.92 -7.48
C GLY A 53 4.15 -10.66 -8.93
N ILE A 54 4.21 -9.40 -9.41
CA ILE A 54 3.96 -9.08 -10.82
C ILE A 54 5.12 -9.57 -11.71
N ALA A 55 6.36 -9.43 -11.26
CA ALA A 55 7.54 -9.91 -11.98
C ALA A 55 7.54 -11.44 -12.10
N ASP A 56 7.22 -12.16 -11.02
CA ASP A 56 7.08 -13.61 -11.01
C ASP A 56 5.94 -14.07 -11.91
N ALA A 57 4.78 -13.40 -11.87
CA ALA A 57 3.67 -13.71 -12.77
C ALA A 57 3.99 -13.44 -14.25
N ALA A 58 4.88 -12.48 -14.54
CA ALA A 58 5.36 -12.21 -15.89
C ALA A 58 6.36 -13.28 -16.36
N ASN A 59 7.31 -13.67 -15.50
CA ASN A 59 8.25 -14.75 -15.80
C ASN A 59 7.56 -16.10 -15.98
N ALA A 60 6.58 -16.44 -15.13
CA ALA A 60 5.80 -17.67 -15.26
C ALA A 60 5.04 -17.75 -16.61
N LYS A 61 4.52 -16.61 -17.08
CA LYS A 61 3.88 -16.53 -18.40
C LYS A 61 4.86 -16.67 -19.56
N ASP A 62 6.07 -16.15 -19.42
CA ASP A 62 7.09 -16.26 -20.46
C ASP A 62 7.57 -17.73 -20.61
N SER A 63 7.68 -18.47 -19.50
CA SER A 63 7.98 -19.91 -19.54
C SER A 63 6.89 -20.75 -20.22
N ASP A 64 5.60 -20.42 -20.05
CA ASP A 64 4.48 -21.15 -20.70
C ASP A 64 4.34 -20.86 -22.22
N ILE A 65 4.89 -19.75 -22.72
CA ILE A 65 4.79 -19.36 -24.15
C ILE A 65 5.96 -19.91 -24.97
N ASN A 66 7.06 -20.31 -24.32
CA ASN A 66 8.26 -20.84 -24.96
C ASN A 66 8.31 -22.39 -25.01
N GLU A 67 7.19 -23.06 -24.74
CA GLU A 67 6.98 -24.51 -24.92
C GLU A 67 5.94 -24.78 -26.02
#